data_AF-A0A9P5IHK6-F1
#
_entry.id   AF-A0A9P5IHK6-F1
#
_cell.length_a   1.000
_cell.length_b   1.000
_cell.length_c   1.000
_cell.angle_alpha   90.00
_cell.angle_beta   90.00
_cell.angle_gamma   90.00
#
_symmetry.space_group_name_H-M   'P 1'
#
loop_
_entity.id
_entity.type
_entity.pdbx_description
1 polymer ?
#
loop_
_entity_poly.entity_id
_entity_poly.type
_entity_poly.pdbx_seq_one_letter_code
_entity_poly.pdbx_strand_id
1 'polypeptide(L)'
;MDPTLTGVRLYDLNQSALTPLWKGAGMSYVKVFHGSDNNYLFNGVFPEGQLTEEDNEISEMMARSLLNFAYTGNPINTSSSQRQFDEWREPYGKVDMGDTQIESFKIQVIGGPHGTGPVILTDEDNSNSIKRNPENENIGAWQQVLSGADKFRSMGSAKEAERKRLIEQEKLFQRCRYINSLADTLDV
;
A
#
# COMPACT_ATOMS: atom_id res chain seq x y z
N MET A 1 -6.22 -0.86 -21.01
CA MET A 1 -4.80 -0.57 -20.74
C MET A 1 -3.97 -1.62 -21.46
N ASP A 2 -2.78 -1.26 -21.94
CA ASP A 2 -1.86 -2.22 -22.55
C ASP A 2 -1.34 -3.20 -21.47
N PRO A 3 -1.64 -4.51 -21.56
CA PRO A 3 -1.22 -5.48 -20.57
C PRO A 3 0.26 -5.86 -20.69
N THR A 4 0.96 -5.36 -21.71
CA THR A 4 2.41 -5.54 -21.90
C THR A 4 3.24 -4.42 -21.26
N LEU A 5 2.58 -3.43 -20.62
CA LEU A 5 3.25 -2.31 -19.96
C LEU A 5 4.01 -2.79 -18.71
N THR A 6 5.29 -3.10 -18.89
CA THR A 6 6.22 -3.43 -17.80
C THR A 6 6.61 -2.17 -17.03
N GLY A 7 6.94 -2.31 -15.75
CA GLY A 7 7.37 -1.18 -14.92
C GLY A 7 6.22 -0.35 -14.34
N VAL A 8 4.97 -0.75 -14.52
CA VAL A 8 3.83 -0.11 -13.84
C VAL A 8 3.76 -0.61 -12.40
N ARG A 9 3.44 0.29 -11.47
CA ARG A 9 3.19 -0.02 -10.06
C ARG A 9 1.92 0.67 -9.62
N LEU A 10 1.07 -0.07 -8.91
CA LEU A 10 -0.21 0.41 -8.45
C LEU A 10 -0.24 0.42 -6.92
N TYR A 11 -0.80 1.48 -6.34
CA TYR A 11 -1.11 1.57 -4.92
C TYR A 11 -2.47 2.19 -4.67
N ASP A 12 -3.02 1.91 -3.50
CA ASP A 12 -4.19 2.57 -2.94
C ASP A 12 -3.86 3.07 -1.54
N LEU A 13 -4.05 4.37 -1.29
CA LEU A 13 -3.84 4.95 0.03
C LEU A 13 -5.14 4.83 0.85
N ASN A 14 -5.07 4.12 1.97
CA ASN A 14 -6.21 3.87 2.85
C ASN A 14 -6.04 4.53 4.23
N GLN A 15 -5.20 5.56 4.33
CA GLN A 15 -4.98 6.38 5.53
C GLN A 15 -5.02 7.87 5.22
N SER A 16 -5.54 8.68 6.15
CA SER A 16 -5.55 10.14 6.03
C SER A 16 -5.22 10.81 7.37
N ALA A 17 -4.18 11.64 7.36
CA ALA A 17 -3.75 12.48 8.48
C ALA A 17 -4.83 13.49 8.92
N LEU A 18 -5.82 13.74 8.05
CA LEU A 18 -6.96 14.62 8.33
C LEU A 18 -8.12 13.88 9.02
N THR A 19 -8.03 12.57 9.20
CA THR A 19 -9.07 11.78 9.89
C THR A 19 -9.42 12.36 11.28
N PRO A 20 -8.45 12.74 12.13
CA PRO A 20 -8.75 13.40 13.40
C PRO A 20 -9.51 14.72 13.25
N LEU A 21 -9.15 15.55 12.26
CA LEU A 21 -9.81 16.83 11.97
C LEU A 21 -11.29 16.60 11.60
N TRP A 22 -11.55 15.68 10.67
CA TRP A 22 -12.91 15.36 10.25
C TRP A 22 -13.75 14.76 11.38
N LYS A 23 -13.14 13.90 12.21
CA LYS A 23 -13.80 13.37 13.40
C LYS A 23 -14.18 14.49 14.38
N GLY A 24 -13.29 15.46 14.59
CA GLY A 24 -13.56 16.64 15.41
C GLY A 24 -14.70 17.52 14.88
N ALA A 25 -14.84 17.61 13.55
CA ALA A 25 -15.92 18.33 12.88
C ALA A 25 -17.25 17.55 12.82
N GLY A 26 -17.34 16.35 13.41
CA GLY A 26 -18.54 15.50 13.33
C GLY A 26 -18.72 14.78 11.99
N MET A 27 -17.69 14.76 11.15
CA MET A 27 -17.67 14.20 9.80
C MET A 27 -16.87 12.89 9.75
N SER A 28 -17.05 11.98 10.72
CA SER A 28 -16.29 10.73 10.82
C SER A 28 -16.51 9.74 9.67
N TYR A 29 -17.49 9.99 8.79
CA TYR A 29 -17.70 9.25 7.55
C TYR A 29 -16.69 9.64 6.46
N VAL A 30 -16.04 10.80 6.58
CA VAL A 30 -14.95 11.23 5.71
C VAL A 30 -13.68 10.51 6.15
N LYS A 31 -13.24 9.57 5.31
CA LYS A 31 -12.01 8.79 5.49
C LYS A 31 -10.91 9.39 4.62
N VAL A 32 -10.33 8.59 3.73
CA VAL A 32 -9.44 9.07 2.67
C VAL A 32 -10.27 9.74 1.59
N PHE A 33 -9.85 10.92 1.18
CA PHE A 33 -10.43 11.66 0.07
C PHE A 33 -9.31 12.08 -0.90
N HIS A 34 -9.70 12.53 -2.10
CA HIS A 34 -8.75 12.97 -3.11
C HIS A 34 -7.80 14.05 -2.57
N GLY A 35 -6.49 13.85 -2.72
CA GLY A 35 -5.45 14.74 -2.18
C GLY A 35 -5.01 14.44 -0.75
N SER A 36 -5.58 13.42 -0.08
CA SER A 36 -5.09 12.97 1.23
C SER A 36 -3.64 12.47 1.21
N ASP A 37 -3.19 12.00 0.05
CA ASP A 37 -1.82 11.56 -0.22
C ASP A 37 -0.79 12.70 -0.14
N ASN A 38 -1.18 13.93 -0.47
CA ASN A 38 -0.28 15.09 -0.41
C ASN A 38 0.40 15.25 0.97
N ASN A 39 -0.32 14.95 2.05
CA ASN A 39 0.21 15.04 3.42
C ASN A 39 1.38 14.08 3.68
N TYR A 40 1.48 13.01 2.89
CA TYR A 40 2.55 12.00 3.00
C TYR A 40 3.63 12.17 1.94
N LEU A 41 3.29 12.73 0.78
CA LEU A 41 4.22 12.91 -0.34
C LEU A 41 5.30 13.96 -0.06
N PHE A 42 4.97 15.01 0.69
CA PHE A 42 5.89 16.12 0.98
C PHE A 42 6.64 15.95 2.30
N ASN A 43 7.06 14.71 2.61
CA ASN A 43 7.93 14.37 3.75
C ASN A 43 7.44 14.95 5.10
N GLY A 44 6.17 14.72 5.39
CA GLY A 44 5.55 15.09 6.66
C GLY A 44 5.18 16.57 6.81
N VAL A 45 5.26 17.36 5.73
CA VAL A 45 4.71 18.73 5.73
C VAL A 45 3.19 18.65 5.79
N PHE A 46 2.66 18.85 7.00
CA PHE A 46 1.25 18.84 7.30
C PHE A 46 0.82 20.18 7.93
N PRO A 47 0.45 21.19 7.12
CA PRO A 47 0.14 22.52 7.62
C PRO A 47 -1.09 22.55 8.56
N GLU A 48 -1.96 21.54 8.50
CA GLU A 48 -3.15 21.42 9.33
C GLU A 48 -2.87 20.91 10.75
N GLY A 49 -1.63 20.50 11.07
CA GLY A 49 -1.29 20.08 12.43
C GLY A 49 0.04 19.33 12.58
N GLN A 50 0.03 18.29 13.41
CA GLN A 50 1.16 17.38 13.58
C GLN A 50 0.75 15.98 13.13
N LEU A 51 1.63 15.33 12.38
CA LEU A 51 1.45 13.92 12.01
C LEU A 51 1.68 13.02 13.23
N THR A 52 0.93 11.91 13.29
CA THR A 52 1.22 10.84 14.25
C THR A 52 2.53 10.12 13.89
N GLU A 53 3.04 9.28 14.79
CA GLU A 53 4.21 8.45 14.49
C GLU A 53 3.94 7.55 13.26
N GLU A 54 2.76 6.94 13.20
CA GLU A 54 2.34 6.10 12.07
C GLU A 54 2.23 6.90 10.77
N ASP A 55 1.71 8.13 10.82
CA ASP A 55 1.64 8.99 9.63
C ASP A 55 3.03 9.41 9.14
N ASN A 56 3.99 9.64 10.05
CA ASN A 56 5.37 9.91 9.70
C ASN A 56 6.04 8.70 9.05
N GLU A 57 5.81 7.50 9.60
CA GLU A 57 6.29 6.25 8.99
C GLU A 57 5.74 6.06 7.57
N ILE A 58 4.46 6.36 7.35
CA ILE A 58 3.85 6.31 6.00
C ILE A 58 4.42 7.38 5.09
N SER A 59 4.67 8.60 5.59
CA SER A 59 5.27 9.65 4.78
C SER A 59 6.68 9.28 4.32
N GLU A 60 7.50 8.81 5.25
CA GLU A 60 8.86 8.33 4.93
C GLU A 60 8.82 7.15 3.95
N MET A 61 7.88 6.23 4.15
CA MET A 61 7.63 5.10 3.27
C MET A 61 7.31 5.52 1.83
N MET A 62 6.34 6.43 1.68
CA MET A 62 5.92 6.90 0.37
C MET A 62 7.05 7.65 -0.32
N ALA A 63 7.73 8.55 0.39
CA ALA A 63 8.87 9.29 -0.16
C ALA A 63 9.98 8.35 -0.65
N ARG A 64 10.40 7.39 0.18
CA ARG A 64 11.40 6.38 -0.20
C ARG A 64 10.95 5.54 -1.38
N SER A 65 9.69 5.10 -1.40
CA SER A 65 9.16 4.27 -2.48
C SER A 65 9.15 5.01 -3.81
N LEU A 66 8.78 6.29 -3.81
CA LEU A 66 8.79 7.12 -5.01
C LEU A 66 10.21 7.42 -5.48
N LEU A 67 11.14 7.69 -4.56
CA LEU A 67 12.55 7.87 -4.88
C LEU A 67 13.17 6.61 -5.50
N ASN A 68 12.90 5.44 -4.92
CA ASN A 68 13.35 4.17 -5.47
C ASN A 68 12.76 3.93 -6.86
N PHE A 69 11.45 4.18 -7.03
CA PHE A 69 10.81 4.03 -8.33
C PHE A 69 11.42 4.97 -9.38
N ALA A 70 11.69 6.23 -9.03
CA ALA A 70 12.36 7.17 -9.92
C ALA A 70 13.79 6.74 -10.27
N TYR A 71 14.52 6.13 -9.34
CA TYR A 71 15.90 5.73 -9.53
C TYR A 71 16.05 4.38 -10.26
N THR A 72 15.23 3.38 -9.95
CA THR A 72 15.39 1.99 -10.43
C THR A 72 14.18 1.43 -11.17
N GLY A 73 13.08 2.18 -11.29
CA GLY A 73 11.80 1.65 -11.80
C GLY A 73 11.12 0.65 -10.85
N ASN A 74 11.59 0.51 -9.60
CA ASN A 74 11.01 -0.38 -8.60
C ASN A 74 10.87 0.37 -7.26
N PRO A 75 9.67 0.44 -6.66
CA PRO A 75 9.47 1.20 -5.43
C PRO A 75 10.14 0.56 -4.20
N ILE A 76 10.50 -0.72 -4.28
CA ILE A 76 11.13 -1.41 -3.16
C ILE A 76 12.65 -1.42 -3.33
N ASN A 77 13.35 -1.03 -2.27
CA ASN A 77 14.78 -1.25 -2.17
C ASN A 77 15.08 -2.72 -1.87
N THR A 78 15.87 -3.38 -2.71
CA THR A 78 16.25 -4.78 -2.53
C THR A 78 17.33 -5.01 -1.48
N SER A 79 18.04 -3.96 -1.05
CA SER A 79 19.05 -4.03 0.01
C SER A 79 18.41 -4.30 1.37
N SER A 80 18.91 -5.33 2.05
CA SER A 80 18.24 -6.05 3.13
C SER A 80 18.09 -5.29 4.46
N SER A 81 18.69 -4.10 4.61
CA SER A 81 18.59 -3.30 5.84
C SER A 81 17.44 -2.30 5.84
N GLN A 82 16.80 -2.04 4.69
CA GLN A 82 15.74 -1.03 4.55
C GLN A 82 14.53 -1.54 3.77
N ARG A 83 14.35 -2.87 3.68
CA ARG A 83 13.15 -3.44 3.06
C ARG A 83 11.92 -3.09 3.86
N GLN A 84 11.10 -2.21 3.29
CA GLN A 84 9.84 -1.77 3.85
C GLN A 84 8.69 -2.72 3.53
N PHE A 85 8.81 -3.41 2.39
CA PHE A 85 7.85 -4.41 1.94
C PHE A 85 8.59 -5.66 1.51
N ASP A 86 7.94 -6.80 1.72
CA ASP A 86 8.36 -8.06 1.11
C ASP A 86 8.19 -7.99 -0.40
N GLU A 87 7.12 -7.33 -0.89
CA GLU A 87 6.79 -7.31 -2.31
C GLU A 87 5.82 -6.17 -2.70
N TRP A 88 6.00 -5.62 -3.91
CA TRP A 88 5.17 -4.61 -4.56
C TRP A 88 5.11 -5.00 -6.04
N ARG A 89 4.09 -5.80 -6.36
CA ARG A 89 3.97 -6.50 -7.64
C ARG A 89 3.54 -5.56 -8.76
N GLU A 90 3.87 -5.97 -9.98
CA GLU A 90 3.20 -5.42 -11.17
C GLU A 90 1.72 -5.77 -11.14
N PRO A 91 0.84 -4.83 -11.55
CA PRO A 91 -0.59 -4.99 -11.40
C PRO A 91 -1.13 -6.15 -12.24
N TYR A 92 -0.56 -6.35 -13.44
CA TYR A 92 -1.00 -7.37 -14.38
C TYR A 92 0.02 -8.51 -14.47
N GLY A 93 -0.47 -9.73 -14.69
CA GLY A 93 0.37 -10.83 -15.18
C GLY A 93 0.69 -10.65 -16.66
N LYS A 94 1.56 -11.49 -17.23
CA LYS A 94 1.68 -11.58 -18.69
C LYS A 94 0.33 -12.02 -19.25
N VAL A 95 -0.35 -11.12 -19.95
CA VAL A 95 -1.59 -11.44 -20.66
C VAL A 95 -1.19 -11.88 -22.07
N ASP A 96 -1.57 -13.09 -22.47
CA ASP A 96 -1.48 -13.49 -23.86
C ASP A 96 -2.45 -12.61 -24.66
N MET A 97 -2.00 -12.05 -25.79
CA MET A 97 -2.76 -11.08 -26.61
C MET A 97 -4.14 -11.57 -27.10
N GLY A 98 -4.54 -12.81 -26.80
CA GLY A 98 -5.85 -13.37 -27.10
C GLY A 98 -6.94 -13.09 -26.06
N ASP A 99 -6.58 -12.81 -24.80
CA ASP A 99 -7.56 -12.58 -23.73
C ASP A 99 -7.56 -11.10 -23.30
N THR A 100 -8.54 -10.35 -23.80
CA THR A 100 -8.72 -8.92 -23.48
C THR A 100 -9.38 -8.66 -22.12
N GLN A 101 -9.68 -9.71 -21.33
CA GLN A 101 -10.40 -9.56 -20.06
C GLN A 101 -9.44 -9.61 -18.87
N ILE A 102 -9.35 -8.51 -18.13
CA ILE A 102 -8.58 -8.43 -16.89
C ILE A 102 -9.44 -9.02 -15.78
N GLU A 103 -9.23 -10.30 -15.45
CA GLU A 103 -9.98 -10.98 -14.38
C GLU A 103 -9.53 -10.54 -12.97
N SER A 104 -8.26 -10.12 -12.85
CA SER A 104 -7.69 -9.68 -11.59
C SER A 104 -6.50 -8.76 -11.77
N PHE A 105 -6.23 -7.92 -10.78
CA PHE A 105 -5.02 -7.12 -10.72
C PHE A 105 -4.50 -6.97 -9.30
N LYS A 106 -3.20 -6.73 -9.19
CA LYS A 106 -2.46 -6.60 -7.92
C LYS A 106 -2.29 -5.12 -7.57
N ILE A 107 -2.50 -4.79 -6.31
CA ILE A 107 -2.35 -3.43 -5.79
C ILE A 107 -1.63 -3.44 -4.44
N GLN A 108 -0.82 -2.41 -4.17
CA GLN A 108 -0.25 -2.19 -2.85
C GLN A 108 -1.18 -1.28 -2.04
N VAL A 109 -1.83 -1.80 -1.00
CA VAL A 109 -2.61 -0.95 -0.08
C VAL A 109 -1.67 -0.34 0.95
N ILE A 110 -1.77 0.97 1.17
CA ILE A 110 -0.94 1.76 2.07
C ILE A 110 -1.77 2.29 3.23
N GLY A 111 -1.41 1.88 4.44
CA GLY A 111 -2.01 2.34 5.70
C GLY A 111 -3.44 1.83 5.95
N GLY A 112 -4.08 2.43 6.93
CA GLY A 112 -5.45 2.12 7.32
C GLY A 112 -5.57 1.04 8.39
N PRO A 113 -6.80 0.65 8.78
CA PRO A 113 -7.06 -0.18 9.97
C PRO A 113 -6.53 -1.62 9.88
N HIS A 114 -6.17 -2.06 8.67
CA HIS A 114 -5.64 -3.40 8.42
C HIS A 114 -4.14 -3.37 8.07
N GLY A 115 -3.51 -2.20 8.13
CA GLY A 115 -2.11 -1.99 7.78
C GLY A 115 -1.82 -1.98 6.29
N THR A 116 -0.54 -1.96 5.98
CA THR A 116 -0.01 -1.86 4.61
C THR A 116 0.33 -3.24 4.06
N GLY A 117 -0.03 -3.54 2.82
CA GLY A 117 0.31 -4.83 2.19
C GLY A 117 -0.21 -5.01 0.76
N PRO A 118 0.33 -6.02 0.04
CA PRO A 118 -0.13 -6.37 -1.30
C PRO A 118 -1.51 -7.05 -1.24
N VAL A 119 -2.40 -6.65 -2.15
CA VAL A 119 -3.77 -7.16 -2.30
C VAL A 119 -4.01 -7.54 -3.76
N ILE A 120 -4.84 -8.56 -3.98
CA ILE A 120 -5.34 -8.96 -5.30
C ILE A 120 -6.82 -8.59 -5.37
N LEU A 121 -7.18 -7.81 -6.37
CA LEU A 121 -8.56 -7.46 -6.71
C LEU A 121 -9.01 -8.35 -7.86
N THR A 122 -10.23 -8.88 -7.78
CA THR A 122 -10.84 -9.80 -8.76
C THR A 122 -12.22 -9.31 -9.15
N ASP A 123 -12.56 -9.34 -10.43
CA ASP A 123 -13.90 -9.07 -10.92
C ASP A 123 -14.75 -10.34 -10.80
N GLU A 124 -15.56 -10.44 -9.74
CA GLU A 124 -16.43 -11.60 -9.48
C GLU A 124 -17.91 -11.33 -9.81
N ASP A 125 -18.21 -10.46 -10.77
CA ASP A 125 -19.58 -10.36 -11.31
C ASP A 125 -19.77 -11.28 -12.53
N ASN A 126 -19.93 -12.56 -12.23
CA ASN A 126 -20.58 -13.54 -13.12
C ASN A 126 -22.12 -13.32 -13.14
N SER A 127 -22.57 -12.06 -13.11
CA SER A 127 -23.95 -11.65 -13.30
C SER A 127 -24.01 -10.75 -14.53
N ASN A 128 -24.72 -11.23 -15.55
CA ASN A 128 -24.99 -10.59 -16.85
C ASN A 128 -25.25 -9.07 -16.82
N SER A 129 -24.23 -8.24 -16.64
CA SER A 129 -24.36 -6.81 -16.76
C SER A 129 -23.09 -6.18 -17.35
N ILE A 130 -23.24 -5.84 -18.63
CA ILE A 130 -22.51 -4.82 -19.37
C ILE A 130 -21.06 -5.20 -19.73
N LYS A 131 -20.94 -5.81 -20.91
CA LYS A 131 -19.75 -5.75 -21.77
C LYS A 131 -19.28 -4.30 -21.88
N ARG A 132 -18.28 -3.89 -21.10
CA ARG A 132 -17.60 -2.60 -21.29
C ARG A 132 -16.63 -2.74 -22.47
N ASN A 133 -17.05 -2.24 -23.62
CA ASN A 133 -16.18 -2.02 -24.78
C ASN A 133 -15.10 -0.99 -24.39
N PRO A 134 -13.80 -1.33 -24.41
CA PRO A 134 -12.74 -0.44 -23.97
C PRO A 134 -12.40 0.71 -24.95
N GLU A 135 -13.08 0.78 -26.09
CA GLU A 135 -12.70 1.68 -27.19
C GLU A 135 -13.39 3.06 -27.17
N ASN A 136 -14.38 3.31 -26.32
CA ASN A 136 -15.21 4.52 -26.42
C ASN A 136 -15.23 5.48 -25.22
N GLU A 137 -14.40 5.31 -24.17
CA GLU A 137 -14.48 6.16 -22.96
C GLU A 137 -13.20 6.96 -22.61
N ASN A 138 -12.21 7.05 -23.51
CA ASN A 138 -10.93 7.72 -23.21
C ASN A 138 -10.75 9.09 -23.86
N ILE A 139 -11.69 10.02 -23.67
CA ILE A 139 -11.39 11.46 -23.78
C ILE A 139 -12.13 12.18 -22.64
N GLY A 140 -11.40 12.45 -21.54
CA GLY A 140 -11.85 13.35 -20.46
C GLY A 140 -12.54 12.72 -19.25
N ALA A 141 -12.49 11.39 -19.07
CA ALA A 141 -13.06 10.75 -17.89
C ALA A 141 -12.24 11.07 -16.63
N TRP A 142 -12.92 11.56 -15.59
CA TRP A 142 -12.36 11.74 -14.24
C TRP A 142 -11.84 10.41 -13.73
N GLN A 143 -10.69 10.44 -13.06
CA GLN A 143 -10.05 9.27 -12.46
C GLN A 143 -11.08 8.52 -11.60
N GLN A 144 -11.53 7.36 -12.08
CA GLN A 144 -12.53 6.56 -11.38
C GLN A 144 -11.82 5.90 -10.20
N VAL A 145 -11.94 6.52 -9.02
CA VAL A 145 -11.62 5.89 -7.73
C VAL A 145 -12.37 4.56 -7.72
N LEU A 146 -11.71 3.46 -7.33
CA LEU A 146 -12.30 2.12 -7.19
C LEU A 146 -13.53 2.19 -6.27
N SER A 147 -14.68 2.52 -6.86
CA SER A 147 -15.88 2.94 -6.14
C SER A 147 -16.91 1.84 -6.29
N GLY A 148 -16.88 0.93 -5.32
CA GLY A 148 -18.07 0.22 -4.85
C GLY A 148 -18.41 -1.12 -5.50
N ALA A 149 -17.75 -1.56 -6.57
CA ALA A 149 -18.03 -2.84 -7.21
C ALA A 149 -17.02 -3.96 -6.85
N ASP A 150 -15.80 -3.61 -6.43
CA ASP A 150 -14.76 -4.61 -6.18
C ASP A 150 -14.90 -5.21 -4.76
N LYS A 151 -15.18 -6.52 -4.69
CA LYS A 151 -15.12 -7.26 -3.42
C LYS A 151 -13.67 -7.58 -3.08
N PHE A 152 -13.14 -6.94 -2.04
CA PHE A 152 -11.85 -7.26 -1.43
C PHE A 152 -11.87 -8.69 -0.85
N ARG A 153 -11.16 -9.64 -1.46
CA ARG A 153 -11.25 -11.06 -1.07
C ARG A 153 -10.56 -11.39 0.26
N SER A 154 -9.33 -10.94 0.48
CA SER A 154 -8.66 -11.15 1.76
C SER A 154 -7.50 -10.20 1.98
N MET A 155 -7.51 -9.51 3.12
CA MET A 155 -6.34 -8.92 3.75
C MET A 155 -6.07 -9.73 5.02
N GLY A 156 -4.80 -9.92 5.39
CA GLY A 156 -4.49 -10.53 6.69
C GLY A 156 -5.22 -9.79 7.80
N SER A 157 -5.73 -10.51 8.81
CA SER A 157 -6.52 -9.84 9.85
C SER A 157 -5.64 -8.87 10.64
N ALA A 158 -6.23 -7.80 11.22
CA ALA A 158 -5.48 -6.89 12.09
C ALA A 158 -4.78 -7.63 13.24
N LYS A 159 -5.41 -8.68 13.77
CA LYS A 159 -4.82 -9.57 14.79
C LYS A 159 -3.63 -10.38 14.26
N GLU A 160 -3.64 -10.74 12.98
CA GLU A 160 -2.54 -11.47 12.34
C GLU A 160 -1.35 -10.55 12.08
N ALA A 161 -1.60 -9.30 11.67
CA ALA A 161 -0.58 -8.27 11.56
C ALA A 161 0.04 -7.94 12.93
N GLU A 162 -0.79 -7.75 13.96
CA GLU A 162 -0.33 -7.52 15.34
C GLU A 162 0.47 -8.71 15.87
N ARG A 163 0.01 -9.94 15.63
CA ARG A 163 0.73 -11.16 16.01
C ARG A 163 2.08 -11.26 15.30
N LYS A 164 2.17 -10.93 14.02
CA LYS A 164 3.46 -10.88 13.29
C LYS A 164 4.41 -9.86 13.93
N ARG A 165 3.91 -8.66 14.25
CA ARG A 165 4.70 -7.60 14.91
C ARG A 165 5.25 -8.06 16.25
N LEU A 166 4.43 -8.72 17.08
CA LEU A 166 4.85 -9.26 18.37
C LEU A 166 5.92 -10.36 18.24
N ILE A 167 5.78 -11.26 17.26
CA ILE A 167 6.78 -12.30 16.97
C ILE A 167 8.11 -11.69 16.54
N GLU A 168 8.08 -10.65 15.70
CA GLU A 168 9.30 -9.97 15.27
C GLU A 168 9.99 -9.23 16.42
N GLN A 169 9.20 -8.59 17.30
CA GLN A 169 9.70 -7.96 18.50
C GLN A 169 10.35 -8.96 19.45
N GLU A 170 9.75 -10.15 19.63
CA GLU A 170 10.33 -11.23 20.44
C GLU A 170 11.64 -11.75 19.84
N LYS A 171 11.71 -11.94 18.52
CA LYS A 171 12.95 -12.31 17.82
C LYS A 171 14.03 -11.27 17.98
N LEU A 172 13.68 -9.98 17.96
CA LEU A 172 14.61 -8.88 18.20
C LEU A 172 15.18 -8.97 19.62
N PHE A 173 14.34 -9.16 20.64
CA PHE A 173 14.80 -9.32 22.02
C PHE A 173 15.68 -10.56 22.21
N GLN A 174 15.38 -11.67 21.54
CA GLN A 174 16.24 -12.86 21.56
C GLN A 174 17.61 -12.59 20.95
N ARG A 175 17.68 -11.85 19.84
CA ARG A 175 18.95 -11.43 19.24
C ARG A 175 19.74 -10.52 20.18
N CYS A 176 19.09 -9.55 20.82
CA CYS A 176 19.76 -8.67 21.79
C CYS A 176 20.30 -9.46 23.00
N ARG A 177 19.55 -10.42 23.54
CA ARG A 177 20.05 -11.30 24.61
C ARG A 177 21.25 -12.13 24.15
N TYR A 178 21.19 -12.68 22.95
CA TYR A 178 22.29 -13.46 22.40
C TYR A 178 23.56 -12.63 22.24
N ILE A 179 23.44 -11.42 21.68
CA ILE A 179 24.55 -10.47 21.56
C ILE A 179 25.13 -10.11 22.94
N ASN A 180 24.27 -9.81 23.92
CA ASN A 180 24.72 -9.51 25.28
C ASN A 180 25.43 -10.69 25.94
N SER A 181 24.92 -11.92 25.76
CA SER A 181 25.60 -13.12 26.27
C SER A 181 26.95 -13.36 25.60
N LEU A 182 27.10 -12.99 24.32
CA LEU A 182 28.37 -13.06 23.60
C LEU A 182 29.37 -12.02 24.13
N ALA A 183 28.90 -10.80 24.44
CA ALA A 183 29.71 -9.77 25.07
C ALA A 183 30.20 -10.22 26.45
N ASP A 184 29.32 -10.77 27.28
CA ASP A 184 29.67 -11.29 28.62
C ASP A 184 30.67 -12.46 28.57
N THR A 185 30.66 -13.26 27.50
CA THR A 185 31.55 -14.42 27.35
C THR A 185 32.91 -14.06 26.76
N LEU A 186 33.02 -12.90 26.08
CA LEU A 186 34.24 -12.45 25.39
C LEU A 186 35.08 -11.45 26.19
N ASP A 187 34.66 -11.05 27.38
CA ASP A 187 35.31 -10.11 28.31
C ASP A 187 35.96 -8.89 27.61
N VAL A 188 35.09 -8.07 26.97
CA VAL A 188 35.37 -6.69 26.57
C VAL A 188 34.46 -5.76 27.35
#